data_AF-A0A8E0NCW4-F1
#
_entry.id   AF-A0A8E0NCW4-F1
#
_cell.length_a   1.000
_cell.length_b   1.000
_cell.length_c   1.000
_cell.angle_alpha   90.00
_cell.angle_beta   90.00
_cell.angle_gamma   90.00
#
_symmetry.space_group_name_H-M   'P 1'
#
loop_
_entity.id
_entity.type
_entity.pdbx_description
1 polymer ?
#
loop_
_entity_poly.entity_id
_entity_poly.type
_entity_poly.pdbx_seq_one_letter_code
_entity_poly.pdbx_strand_id
1 'polypeptide(L)' 'MIDRASPNSVGRVRIAEWETRNLRQVAHIREAAAQSPGGRVLVIVGSAHKPWFDAYLGMMIDMTVVDAGEVLR' A
#
# COMPACT_ATOMS: atom_id res chain seq x y z
N MET A 1 8.42 -15.09 12.96
CA MET A 1 9.64 -14.31 12.67
C MET A 1 9.61 -12.92 13.32
N ILE A 2 8.45 -12.25 13.36
CA ILE A 2 8.32 -10.92 14.00
C ILE A 2 8.37 -11.00 15.54
N ASP A 3 7.84 -12.07 16.14
CA ASP A 3 7.80 -12.23 17.62
C ASP A 3 9.06 -12.86 18.23
N ARG A 4 10.13 -13.02 17.44
CA ARG A 4 11.39 -13.53 17.96
C ARG A 4 12.13 -12.41 18.67
N ALA A 5 12.47 -12.61 19.94
CA ALA A 5 13.32 -11.67 20.68
C ALA A 5 14.68 -11.50 19.97
N SER A 6 15.09 -10.24 19.79
CA SER A 6 16.37 -9.84 19.21
C SER A 6 16.94 -8.67 20.00
N PRO A 7 18.27 -8.56 20.17
CA PRO A 7 18.88 -7.35 20.71
C PRO A 7 18.34 -6.10 19.99
N ASN A 8 17.99 -5.06 20.74
CA ASN A 8 17.45 -3.79 20.23
C ASN A 8 16.18 -3.90 19.37
N SER A 9 15.43 -5.01 19.45
CA SER A 9 14.16 -5.19 18.72
C SER A 9 14.26 -4.97 17.19
N VAL A 10 15.41 -5.29 16.58
CA VAL A 10 15.69 -5.02 15.15
C VAL A 10 14.63 -5.56 14.19
N GLY A 11 14.01 -6.70 14.50
CA GLY A 11 12.92 -7.24 13.69
C GLY A 11 11.68 -6.35 13.68
N ARG A 12 11.30 -5.81 14.85
CA ARG A 12 10.14 -4.91 14.98
C ARG A 12 10.40 -3.57 14.29
N VAL A 13 11.60 -3.01 14.46
CA VAL A 13 12.02 -1.77 13.79
C VAL A 13 11.94 -1.94 12.28
N ARG A 14 12.48 -3.04 11.75
CA ARG A 14 12.45 -3.32 10.32
C ARG A 14 11.04 -3.43 9.75
N ILE A 15 10.11 -4.06 10.48
CA ILE A 15 8.71 -4.14 10.08
C ILE A 15 8.06 -2.76 10.10
N ALA A 16 8.28 -1.96 11.14
CA ALA A 16 7.74 -0.61 11.22
C ALA A 16 8.24 0.27 10.05
N GLU A 17 9.53 0.19 9.69
CA GLU A 17 10.08 0.89 8.53
C GLU A 17 9.45 0.41 7.22
N TRP A 18 9.30 -0.91 7.05
CA TRP A 18 8.68 -1.49 5.87
C TRP A 18 7.23 -1.04 5.71
N GLU A 19 6.46 -1.10 6.79
CA GLU A 19 5.07 -0.64 6.84
C GLU A 19 4.97 0.85 6.51
N THR A 20 5.79 1.68 7.16
CA THR A 20 5.83 3.12 6.93
C THR A 20 6.17 3.45 5.47
N ARG A 21 7.06 2.68 4.83
CA ARG A 21 7.37 2.84 3.40
C ARG A 21 6.15 2.55 2.52
N ASN A 22 5.33 1.56 2.85
CA ASN A 22 4.11 1.27 2.09
C ASN A 22 3.06 2.37 2.30
N LEU A 23 2.88 2.84 3.54
CA LEU A 23 1.98 3.95 3.85
C LEU A 23 2.33 5.23 3.05
N ARG A 24 3.62 5.59 2.97
CA ARG A 24 4.06 6.75 2.17
C ARG A 24 3.72 6.61 0.68
N GLN A 25 3.91 5.42 0.10
CA GLN A 25 3.56 5.18 -1.30
C GLN A 25 2.04 5.31 -1.53
N VAL A 26 1.24 4.75 -0.62
CA VAL A 26 -0.23 4.84 -0.67
C VAL A 26 -0.70 6.29 -0.52
N ALA A 27 -0.08 7.07 0.36
CA ALA A 27 -0.38 8.50 0.51
C ALA A 27 -0.12 9.27 -0.80
N HIS A 28 1.00 9.02 -1.49
CA HIS A 28 1.27 9.64 -2.79
C HIS A 28 0.24 9.25 -3.87
N ILE A 29 -0.22 7.98 -3.88
CA ILE A 29 -1.27 7.55 -4.81
C ILE A 29 -2.58 8.30 -4.53
N ARG A 30 -2.95 8.43 -3.25
CA ARG A 30 -4.15 9.17 -2.83
C ARG A 30 -4.07 10.64 -3.25
N GLU A 31 -2.93 11.27 -3.05
CA GLU A 31 -2.68 12.65 -3.46
C GLU A 31 -2.76 12.81 -4.99
N ALA A 32 -2.15 11.90 -5.76
CA ALA A 32 -2.23 11.91 -7.21
C ALA A 32 -3.67 11.71 -7.72
N ALA A 33 -4.43 10.81 -7.10
CA ALA A 33 -5.82 10.54 -7.44
C ALA A 33 -6.73 11.76 -7.20
N ALA A 34 -6.44 12.57 -6.19
CA ALA A 34 -7.22 13.78 -5.89
C ALA A 34 -7.19 14.81 -7.03
N GLN A 35 -6.18 14.77 -7.89
CA GLN A 35 -6.10 15.64 -9.07
C GLN A 35 -7.03 15.21 -10.23
N SER A 36 -7.68 14.04 -10.11
CA SER A 36 -8.66 13.56 -11.08
C SER A 36 -9.86 12.88 -10.39
N PRO A 37 -10.78 13.67 -9.78
CA PRO A 37 -11.96 13.11 -9.11
C PRO A 37 -12.82 12.27 -10.06
N GLY A 38 -13.22 11.07 -9.61
CA GLY A 38 -13.97 10.10 -10.42
C GLY A 38 -13.14 9.39 -11.50
N GLY A 39 -11.85 9.71 -11.60
CA GLY A 39 -10.91 9.05 -12.51
C GLY A 39 -10.52 7.65 -12.06
N ARG A 40 -9.77 6.95 -12.93
CA ARG A 40 -9.18 5.64 -12.64
C ARG A 40 -7.67 5.78 -12.54
N VAL A 41 -7.06 5.13 -11.53
CA VAL A 41 -5.61 5.10 -11.33
C VAL A 41 -5.12 3.66 -11.49
N LEU A 42 -4.16 3.45 -12.38
CA LEU A 42 -3.40 2.20 -12.48
C LEU A 42 -2.10 2.34 -11.70
N VAL A 43 -1.87 1.46 -10.73
CA VAL A 43 -0.64 1.42 -9.94
C VAL A 43 0.17 0.18 -10.31
N ILE A 44 1.42 0.38 -10.73
CA ILE A 44 2.38 -0.70 -10.98
C ILE A 44 3.34 -0.73 -9.80
N VAL A 45 3.43 -1.88 -9.12
CA VAL A 45 4.26 -2.04 -7.93
C VAL A 45 4.82 -3.47 -7.85
N GLY A 46 5.91 -3.66 -7.11
CA GLY A 46 6.43 -4.99 -6.82
C GLY A 46 5.42 -5.84 -6.02
N SER A 47 5.36 -7.15 -6.30
CA SER A 47 4.38 -8.07 -5.70
C SER A 47 4.40 -8.07 -4.17
N ALA A 48 5.58 -7.88 -3.56
CA ALA A 48 5.77 -7.80 -2.12
C ALA A 48 5.16 -6.55 -1.47
N HIS A 49 4.65 -5.58 -2.24
CA HIS A 49 3.98 -4.39 -1.73
C HIS A 49 2.47 -4.42 -1.91
N LYS A 50 1.98 -5.21 -2.88
CA LYS A 50 0.56 -5.26 -3.25
C LYS A 50 -0.37 -5.48 -2.05
N PRO A 51 -0.10 -6.42 -1.11
CA PRO A 51 -1.01 -6.64 0.02
C PRO A 51 -1.22 -5.39 0.89
N TRP A 52 -0.19 -4.56 1.07
CA TRP A 52 -0.31 -3.31 1.82
C TRP A 52 -1.12 -2.26 1.05
N PHE A 53 -0.96 -2.21 -0.28
CA PHE A 53 -1.69 -1.27 -1.11
C PHE A 53 -3.18 -1.62 -1.12
N ASP A 54 -3.51 -2.89 -1.31
CA ASP A 54 -4.90 -3.38 -1.26
C ASP A 54 -5.55 -3.04 0.09
N ALA A 55 -4.85 -3.33 1.20
CA ALA A 55 -5.35 -3.06 2.54
C ALA A 55 -5.54 -1.55 2.81
N TYR A 56 -4.54 -0.73 2.51
CA TYR A 56 -4.57 0.69 2.87
C TYR A 56 -5.41 1.53 1.91
N LEU A 57 -5.34 1.30 0.61
CA LEU A 57 -6.23 1.97 -0.34
C LEU A 57 -7.68 1.52 -0.15
N GLY A 58 -7.90 0.26 0.24
CA GLY A 58 -9.23 -0.26 0.59
C GLY A 58 -9.87 0.38 1.83
N MET A 59 -9.09 1.09 2.65
CA MET A 59 -9.62 1.90 3.78
C MET A 59 -9.96 3.33 3.38
N MET A 60 -9.63 3.78 2.17
CA MET A 60 -9.90 5.15 1.74
C MET A 60 -11.39 5.32 1.46
N ILE A 61 -11.98 6.38 2.01
CA ILE A 61 -13.43 6.60 2.08
C ILE A 61 -14.13 6.56 0.70
N ASP A 62 -13.47 7.08 -0.34
CA ASP A 62 -14.00 7.32 -1.68
C ASP A 62 -13.19 6.59 -2.77
N MET A 63 -12.42 5.57 -2.41
CA MET A 63 -11.68 4.75 -3.39
C MET A 63 -12.22 3.33 -3.42
N THR A 64 -12.13 2.70 -4.59
CA THR A 64 -12.43 1.29 -4.76
C THR A 64 -11.22 0.62 -5.42
N VAL A 65 -10.65 -0.37 -4.74
CA VAL A 65 -9.58 -1.20 -5.28
C VAL A 65 -10.22 -2.36 -6.05
N VAL A 66 -9.82 -2.55 -7.31
CA VAL A 66 -10.35 -3.58 -8.21
C VAL A 66 -9.20 -4.44 -8.77
N ASP A 67 -9.52 -5.65 -9.23
CA ASP A 67 -8.55 -6.52 -9.88
C ASP A 67 -8.15 -5.94 -11.26
N ALA A 68 -6.86 -5.69 -11.44
CA ALA A 68 -6.34 -5.11 -12.68
C ALA A 68 -6.48 -6.05 -13.89
N GLY A 69 -6.31 -7.36 -13.70
CA GLY A 69 -6.43 -8.36 -14.77
C GLY A 69 -7.87 -8.57 -15.23
N GLU A 70 -8.85 -8.27 -14.39
CA GLU A 70 -10.26 -8.27 -14.79
C GLU A 70 -10.64 -7.03 -15.61
N VAL A 71 -10.07 -5.87 -15.31
CA VAL A 71 -10.51 -4.58 -15.87
C VAL A 71 -9.63 -4.03 -17.01
N LEU A 72 -8.48 -4.65 -17.29
CA LEU A 72 -7.53 -4.24 -18.35
C LEU A 72 -7.44 -5.25 -19.50
N ARG A 73 -8.45 -6.11 -19.68
CA ARG A 73 -8.50 -7.08 -20.79
C ARG A 73 -8.53 -6.43 -22.16
#